data_AF-A0A921GA05-F1
#
_entry.id   AF-A0A921GA05-F1
#
_cell.length_a   1.000
_cell.length_b   1.000
_cell.length_c   1.000
_cell.angle_alpha   90.00
_cell.angle_beta   90.00
_cell.angle_gamma   90.00
#
_symmetry.space_group_name_H-M   'P 1'
#
loop_
_entity.id
_entity.type
_entity.pdbx_description
1 polymer ?
#
loop_
_entity_poly.entity_id
_entity_poly.type
_entity_poly.pdbx_seq_one_letter_code
_entity_poly.pdbx_strand_id
1 'polypeptide(L)'
;MDIVVSTPGSPGTTFTDNVKNQIVVIYDVVNSTDDFDNVSGLRTYLEVHYGFKQTYTRNILAFLQNCGIVTYQNVDGFQNKKFFTNIGCAYVDILKCLQIANEEPESPERDAVIRDLKNIEEIIYFQCLKLLMMKTDCNYAEDFFDVLRFTDRYQHIDSTEYLLIQYEREQNHRDFLSKMQQRLFQYRDGLISINVKTKTKNDSNGKTKSVNSFPYVQGNFTKAGVFVKNKDNQFFINEKRRTEVDSAIKEIEARWQTLAM
;
A
#
# COMPACT_ATOMS: atom_id res chain seq x y z
N MET A 1 19.02 2.24 -23.44
CA MET A 1 19.57 1.46 -22.33
C MET A 1 18.63 0.31 -22.07
N ASP A 2 19.17 -0.90 -22.05
CA ASP A 2 18.39 -2.09 -21.70
C ASP A 2 18.64 -2.43 -20.24
N ILE A 3 17.58 -2.53 -19.43
CA ILE A 3 17.67 -2.97 -18.04
C ILE A 3 16.95 -4.29 -17.86
N VAL A 4 17.45 -5.08 -16.90
CA VAL A 4 16.82 -6.34 -16.51
C VAL A 4 16.42 -6.25 -15.05
N VAL A 5 15.13 -6.38 -14.77
CA VAL A 5 14.57 -6.23 -13.42
C VAL A 5 13.95 -7.55 -12.97
N SER A 6 14.24 -7.96 -11.73
CA SER A 6 13.56 -9.09 -11.09
C SER A 6 12.16 -8.68 -10.65
N THR A 7 11.19 -9.61 -10.67
CA THR A 7 9.83 -9.28 -10.22
C THR A 7 9.83 -8.77 -8.76
N PRO A 8 9.45 -7.50 -8.51
CA PRO A 8 9.42 -6.94 -7.16
C PRO A 8 8.35 -7.60 -6.28
N GLY A 9 8.45 -7.39 -4.97
CA GLY A 9 7.38 -7.73 -4.04
C GLY A 9 6.09 -7.01 -4.46
N SER A 10 4.95 -7.67 -4.29
CA SER A 10 3.65 -7.05 -4.52
C SER A 10 2.75 -7.31 -3.33
N PRO A 11 2.05 -6.29 -2.82
CA PRO A 11 1.01 -6.52 -1.81
C PRO A 11 -0.16 -7.35 -2.39
N GLY A 12 -0.27 -7.45 -3.72
CA GLY A 12 -1.35 -8.16 -4.40
C GLY A 12 -2.73 -7.56 -4.16
N THR A 13 -2.79 -6.35 -3.58
CA THR A 13 -4.02 -5.66 -3.23
C THR A 13 -3.84 -4.15 -3.30
N THR A 14 -4.93 -3.47 -3.68
CA THR A 14 -5.12 -2.02 -3.60
C THR A 14 -6.39 -1.80 -2.79
N PHE A 15 -6.44 -0.76 -1.97
CA PHE A 15 -7.64 -0.38 -1.21
C PHE A 15 -8.78 0.13 -2.13
N THR A 16 -9.43 -0.81 -2.81
CA THR A 16 -10.66 -0.59 -3.56
C THR A 16 -11.85 -0.53 -2.60
N ASP A 17 -13.00 -0.02 -3.05
CA ASP A 17 -14.21 0.01 -2.23
C ASP A 17 -14.67 -1.40 -1.82
N ASN A 18 -14.38 -2.41 -2.66
CA ASN A 18 -14.58 -3.80 -2.28
C ASN A 18 -13.70 -4.21 -1.09
N VAL A 19 -12.42 -3.83 -1.05
CA VAL A 19 -11.54 -4.10 0.09
C VAL A 19 -12.04 -3.39 1.34
N LYS A 20 -12.48 -2.13 1.22
CA LYS A 20 -13.06 -1.36 2.33
C LYS A 20 -14.28 -2.08 2.92
N ASN A 21 -15.20 -2.53 2.07
CA ASN A 21 -16.37 -3.29 2.50
C ASN A 21 -15.98 -4.61 3.18
N GLN A 22 -14.97 -5.31 2.65
CA GLN A 22 -14.48 -6.53 3.28
C GLN A 22 -13.87 -6.28 4.65
N ILE A 23 -13.17 -5.16 4.86
CA ILE A 23 -12.63 -4.78 6.18
C ILE A 23 -13.77 -4.58 7.19
N VAL A 24 -14.84 -3.88 6.79
CA VAL A 24 -16.03 -3.67 7.64
C VAL A 24 -16.68 -5.02 7.99
N VAL A 25 -16.86 -5.91 7.01
CA VAL A 25 -17.41 -7.26 7.24
C VAL A 25 -16.54 -8.06 8.21
N ILE A 26 -15.21 -8.05 8.04
CA ILE A 26 -14.29 -8.74 8.94
C ILE A 26 -14.43 -8.19 10.36
N TYR A 27 -14.52 -6.87 10.52
CA TYR A 27 -14.74 -6.21 11.80
C TYR A 27 -16.06 -6.64 12.46
N ASP A 28 -17.15 -6.65 11.71
CA ASP A 28 -18.45 -7.04 12.23
C ASP A 28 -18.49 -8.51 12.65
N VAL A 29 -17.87 -9.39 11.87
CA VAL A 29 -17.74 -10.82 12.20
C VAL A 29 -17.00 -11.01 13.51
N VAL A 30 -15.78 -10.47 13.65
CA VAL A 30 -15.01 -10.69 14.89
C VAL A 30 -15.71 -10.08 16.11
N ASN A 31 -16.48 -9.01 15.96
CA ASN A 31 -17.20 -8.40 17.09
C ASN A 31 -18.56 -9.06 17.40
N SER A 32 -19.08 -9.93 16.54
CA SER A 32 -20.40 -10.56 16.71
C SER A 32 -20.35 -12.07 16.95
N THR A 33 -19.19 -12.70 16.82
CA THR A 33 -18.99 -14.13 17.07
C THR A 33 -18.11 -14.38 18.29
N ASP A 34 -18.21 -15.60 18.84
CA ASP A 34 -17.23 -16.12 19.79
C ASP A 34 -15.82 -16.14 19.17
N ASP A 35 -14.81 -16.19 20.04
CA ASP A 35 -13.41 -16.26 19.63
C ASP A 35 -13.17 -17.46 18.68
N PHE A 36 -12.55 -17.19 17.53
CA PHE A 36 -12.10 -18.26 16.63
C PHE A 36 -10.91 -18.99 17.24
N ASP A 37 -10.68 -20.25 16.87
CA ASP A 37 -9.48 -20.98 17.32
C ASP A 37 -8.18 -20.33 16.78
N ASN A 38 -8.24 -19.84 15.54
CA ASN A 38 -7.12 -19.21 14.83
C ASN A 38 -7.60 -18.46 13.59
N VAL A 39 -6.67 -17.79 12.92
CA VAL A 39 -6.90 -17.04 11.67
C VAL A 39 -7.47 -17.92 10.55
N SER A 40 -7.11 -19.20 10.51
CA SER A 40 -7.68 -20.13 9.52
C SER A 40 -9.16 -20.36 9.78
N GLY A 41 -9.58 -20.46 11.05
CA GLY A 41 -10.98 -20.53 11.45
C GLY A 41 -11.78 -19.32 10.98
N LEU A 42 -11.28 -18.10 11.26
CA LEU A 42 -11.88 -16.85 10.75
C LEU A 42 -12.00 -16.88 9.21
N ARG A 43 -10.93 -17.29 8.51
CA ARG A 43 -10.94 -17.33 7.05
C ARG A 43 -11.96 -18.31 6.50
N THR A 44 -12.09 -19.50 7.08
CA THR A 44 -13.11 -20.48 6.71
C THR A 44 -14.52 -19.92 6.94
N TYR A 45 -14.74 -19.24 8.06
CA TYR A 45 -16.01 -18.59 8.35
C TYR A 45 -16.37 -17.54 7.28
N LEU A 46 -15.44 -16.65 6.94
CA LEU A 46 -15.63 -15.63 5.90
C LEU A 46 -15.90 -16.24 4.51
N GLU A 47 -15.28 -17.36 4.17
CA GLU A 47 -15.55 -18.08 2.92
C GLU A 47 -16.96 -18.65 2.89
N VAL A 48 -17.34 -19.39 3.94
CA VAL A 48 -18.64 -20.11 4.01
C VAL A 48 -19.82 -19.13 4.11
N HIS A 49 -19.69 -18.07 4.91
CA HIS A 49 -20.82 -17.18 5.22
C HIS A 49 -20.86 -15.91 4.37
N TYR A 50 -19.72 -15.45 3.83
CA TYR A 50 -19.63 -14.19 3.08
C TYR A 50 -19.05 -14.35 1.67
N GLY A 51 -18.71 -15.58 1.24
CA GLY A 51 -18.22 -15.86 -0.11
C GLY A 51 -16.80 -15.34 -0.38
N PHE A 52 -16.02 -15.08 0.67
CA PHE A 52 -14.65 -14.58 0.51
C PHE A 52 -13.75 -15.66 -0.09
N LYS A 53 -12.97 -15.32 -1.13
CA LYS A 53 -12.00 -16.24 -1.71
C LYS A 53 -10.78 -16.38 -0.79
N GLN A 54 -10.49 -17.60 -0.33
CA GLN A 54 -9.37 -17.91 0.56
C GLN A 54 -8.03 -17.30 0.14
N THR A 55 -7.68 -17.41 -1.14
CA THR A 55 -6.43 -16.89 -1.69
C THR A 55 -6.34 -15.37 -1.58
N TYR A 56 -7.46 -14.68 -1.76
CA TYR A 56 -7.54 -13.23 -1.67
C TYR A 56 -7.56 -12.76 -0.21
N THR A 57 -8.36 -13.41 0.65
CA THR A 57 -8.41 -13.12 2.10
C THR A 57 -7.04 -13.25 2.74
N ARG A 58 -6.26 -14.27 2.36
CA ARG A 58 -4.88 -14.44 2.84
C ARG A 58 -4.00 -13.22 2.51
N ASN A 59 -4.11 -12.70 1.29
CA ASN A 59 -3.30 -11.56 0.85
C ASN A 59 -3.77 -10.25 1.52
N ILE A 60 -5.08 -10.05 1.64
CA ILE A 60 -5.64 -8.88 2.36
C ILE A 60 -5.21 -8.89 3.81
N LEU A 61 -5.43 -9.99 4.55
CA LEU A 61 -5.12 -10.04 5.97
C LEU A 61 -3.62 -9.78 6.24
N ALA A 62 -2.75 -10.35 5.41
CA ALA A 62 -1.31 -10.07 5.49
C ALA A 62 -0.99 -8.58 5.23
N PHE A 63 -1.64 -7.96 4.23
CA PHE A 63 -1.49 -6.53 3.96
C PHE A 63 -2.02 -5.66 5.10
N LEU A 64 -3.22 -5.94 5.62
CA LEU A 64 -3.82 -5.23 6.75
C LEU A 64 -2.94 -5.35 8.00
N GLN A 65 -2.33 -6.51 8.23
CA GLN A 65 -1.40 -6.74 9.34
C GLN A 65 -0.13 -5.89 9.18
N ASN A 66 0.44 -5.82 7.97
CA ASN A 66 1.61 -4.97 7.70
C ASN A 66 1.28 -3.47 7.80
N CYS A 67 0.08 -3.08 7.39
CA CYS A 67 -0.47 -1.73 7.59
C CYS A 67 -0.82 -1.42 9.06
N GLY A 68 -0.71 -2.40 9.97
CA GLY A 68 -1.04 -2.23 11.39
C GLY A 68 -2.53 -2.09 11.67
N ILE A 69 -3.42 -2.40 10.72
CA ILE A 69 -4.89 -2.33 10.89
C ILE A 69 -5.38 -3.51 11.74
N VAL A 70 -4.81 -4.70 11.52
CA VAL A 70 -5.12 -5.90 12.30
C VAL A 70 -3.86 -6.46 12.94
N THR A 71 -4.04 -7.22 14.01
CA THR A 71 -2.97 -7.97 14.66
C THR A 71 -3.48 -9.34 15.06
N TYR A 72 -2.72 -10.37 14.72
CA TYR A 72 -3.00 -11.74 15.12
C TYR A 72 -1.69 -12.51 15.21
N GLN A 73 -1.61 -13.42 16.17
CA GLN A 73 -0.54 -14.40 16.26
C GLN A 73 -1.04 -15.72 15.68
N ASN A 74 -0.15 -16.44 14.99
CA ASN A 74 -0.50 -17.73 14.38
C ASN A 74 -0.46 -18.91 15.37
N VAL A 75 -0.06 -18.68 16.63
CA VAL A 75 0.41 -19.75 17.53
C VAL A 75 -0.39 -19.87 18.82
N ASP A 76 -0.81 -18.77 19.46
CA ASP A 76 -1.55 -18.81 20.73
C ASP A 76 -2.78 -17.88 20.73
N GLY A 77 -3.94 -18.44 21.09
CA GLY A 77 -5.20 -17.78 21.43
C GLY A 77 -5.62 -16.61 20.52
N PHE A 78 -6.33 -16.88 19.43
CA PHE A 78 -6.97 -15.83 18.64
C PHE A 78 -8.09 -15.18 19.47
N GLN A 79 -7.89 -13.90 19.82
CA GLN A 79 -8.85 -13.12 20.59
C GLN A 79 -9.50 -12.11 19.66
N ASN A 80 -10.78 -12.32 19.34
CA ASN A 80 -11.50 -11.48 18.39
C ASN A 80 -11.44 -10.00 18.77
N LYS A 81 -11.59 -9.70 20.06
CA LYS A 81 -11.54 -8.34 20.62
C LYS A 81 -10.19 -7.64 20.46
N LYS A 82 -9.10 -8.39 20.23
CA LYS A 82 -7.76 -7.84 19.99
C LYS A 82 -7.35 -7.89 18.52
N PHE A 83 -8.23 -8.36 17.64
CA PHE A 83 -7.91 -8.56 16.24
C PHE A 83 -7.69 -7.23 15.50
N PHE A 84 -8.54 -6.23 15.73
CA PHE A 84 -8.33 -4.88 15.22
C PHE A 84 -7.49 -4.06 16.20
N THR A 85 -6.53 -3.31 15.66
CA THR A 85 -5.76 -2.34 16.44
C THR A 85 -6.56 -1.04 16.62
N ASN A 86 -6.08 -0.12 17.45
CA ASN A 86 -6.75 1.19 17.62
C ASN A 86 -6.87 1.96 16.30
N ILE A 87 -5.83 1.95 15.45
CA ILE A 87 -5.89 2.59 14.13
C ILE A 87 -6.82 1.83 13.19
N GLY A 88 -6.89 0.50 13.30
CA GLY A 88 -7.84 -0.31 12.56
C GLY A 88 -9.30 -0.04 12.94
N CYS A 89 -9.60 0.08 14.23
CA CYS A 89 -10.93 0.47 14.71
C CYS A 89 -11.32 1.87 14.21
N ALA A 90 -10.43 2.86 14.36
CA ALA A 90 -10.67 4.21 13.86
C ALA A 90 -10.92 4.23 12.35
N TYR A 91 -10.18 3.41 11.58
CA TYR A 91 -10.40 3.28 10.15
C TYR A 91 -11.78 2.69 9.84
N VAL A 92 -12.20 1.63 10.54
CA VAL A 92 -13.53 1.02 10.38
C VAL A 92 -14.65 2.01 10.72
N ASP A 93 -14.50 2.77 11.81
CA ASP A 93 -15.51 3.77 12.21
C ASP A 93 -15.72 4.81 11.11
N ILE A 94 -14.64 5.30 10.48
CA ILE A 94 -14.73 6.22 9.35
C ILE A 94 -15.40 5.57 8.14
N LEU A 95 -15.08 4.30 7.83
CA LEU A 95 -15.75 3.57 6.74
C LEU A 95 -17.26 3.43 6.98
N LYS A 96 -17.67 3.12 8.21
CA LYS A 96 -19.09 3.02 8.58
C LYS A 96 -19.79 4.38 8.54
N CYS A 97 -19.15 5.44 9.04
CA CYS A 97 -19.67 6.80 8.92
C CYS A 97 -19.86 7.20 7.44
N LEU A 98 -18.91 6.85 6.57
CA LEU A 98 -19.03 7.09 5.13
C LEU A 98 -20.20 6.29 4.54
N GLN A 99 -20.40 5.03 4.92
CA GLN A 99 -21.54 4.23 4.46
C GLN A 99 -22.87 4.89 4.84
N ILE A 100 -23.04 5.26 6.11
CA ILE A 100 -24.24 5.95 6.62
C ILE A 100 -24.45 7.28 5.89
N ALA A 101 -23.43 8.13 5.80
CA ALA A 101 -23.55 9.42 5.14
C ALA A 101 -23.91 9.30 3.65
N ASN A 102 -23.47 8.23 2.97
CA ASN A 102 -23.84 8.01 1.57
C ASN A 102 -25.30 7.56 1.39
N GLU A 103 -25.94 6.98 2.41
CA GLU A 103 -27.36 6.60 2.39
C GLU A 103 -28.29 7.78 2.66
N GLU A 104 -27.79 8.85 3.29
CA GLU A 104 -28.56 10.08 3.52
C GLU A 104 -28.92 10.80 2.20
N PRO A 105 -30.04 11.53 2.15
CA PRO A 105 -30.42 12.34 0.99
C PRO A 105 -29.36 13.37 0.59
N GLU A 106 -29.20 13.58 -0.72
CA GLU A 106 -28.28 14.59 -1.27
C GLU A 106 -28.59 15.99 -0.70
N SER A 107 -27.57 16.61 -0.11
CA SER A 107 -27.61 17.96 0.43
C SER A 107 -26.21 18.55 0.51
N PRO A 108 -26.06 19.89 0.45
CA PRO A 108 -24.76 20.54 0.65
C PRO A 108 -24.08 20.16 1.97
N GLU A 109 -24.86 19.96 3.02
CA GLU A 109 -24.40 19.55 4.35
C GLU A 109 -23.86 18.11 4.33
N ARG A 110 -24.59 17.17 3.72
CA ARG A 110 -24.13 15.79 3.51
C ARG A 110 -22.81 15.78 2.73
N ASP A 111 -22.72 16.53 1.64
CA ASP A 111 -21.53 16.55 0.79
C ASP A 111 -20.32 17.12 1.52
N ALA A 112 -20.53 18.11 2.40
CA ALA A 112 -19.49 18.62 3.27
C ALA A 112 -19.01 17.56 4.26
N VAL A 113 -19.92 16.85 4.92
CA VAL A 113 -19.59 15.75 5.86
C VAL A 113 -18.84 14.62 5.15
N ILE A 114 -19.30 14.19 3.97
CA ILE A 114 -18.62 13.15 3.17
C ILE A 114 -17.20 13.58 2.80
N ARG A 115 -17.01 14.85 2.42
CA ARG A 115 -15.68 15.38 2.09
C ARG A 115 -14.75 15.36 3.31
N ASP A 116 -15.24 15.75 4.47
CA ASP A 116 -14.45 15.76 5.70
C ASP A 116 -14.10 14.33 6.15
N LEU A 117 -15.06 13.40 6.08
CA LEU A 117 -14.85 11.98 6.36
C LEU A 117 -13.83 11.35 5.40
N LYS A 118 -13.88 11.67 4.11
CA LYS A 118 -12.88 11.21 3.12
C LYS A 118 -11.48 11.74 3.43
N ASN A 119 -11.38 13.00 3.85
CA ASN A 119 -10.10 13.57 4.26
C ASN A 119 -9.54 12.85 5.50
N ILE A 120 -10.37 12.54 6.49
CA ILE A 120 -9.96 11.74 7.65
C ILE A 120 -9.55 10.32 7.22
N GLU A 121 -10.29 9.69 6.31
CA GLU A 121 -9.96 8.39 5.75
C GLU A 121 -8.56 8.40 5.12
N GLU A 122 -8.27 9.38 4.27
CA GLU A 122 -6.97 9.55 3.61
C GLU A 122 -5.82 9.75 4.60
N ILE A 123 -6.06 10.49 5.69
CA ILE A 123 -5.07 10.70 6.77
C ILE A 123 -4.78 9.39 7.48
N ILE A 124 -5.81 8.70 7.99
CA ILE A 124 -5.65 7.42 8.69
C ILE A 124 -4.95 6.42 7.77
N TYR A 125 -5.37 6.36 6.50
CA TYR A 125 -4.81 5.40 5.56
C TYR A 125 -3.34 5.68 5.23
N PHE A 126 -2.93 6.94 5.13
CA PHE A 126 -1.50 7.25 4.98
C PHE A 126 -0.68 6.85 6.21
N GLN A 127 -1.22 7.01 7.42
CA GLN A 127 -0.57 6.52 8.65
C GLN A 127 -0.41 4.98 8.63
N CYS A 128 -1.40 4.24 8.12
CA CYS A 128 -1.28 2.80 7.89
C CYS A 128 -0.17 2.46 6.87
N LEU A 129 -0.04 3.21 5.77
CA LEU A 129 1.05 3.03 4.80
C LEU A 129 2.42 3.35 5.40
N LYS A 130 2.50 4.37 6.27
CA LYS A 130 3.71 4.67 7.03
C LYS A 130 4.12 3.50 7.92
N LEU A 131 3.18 2.89 8.65
CA LEU A 131 3.45 1.68 9.45
C LEU A 131 3.95 0.52 8.59
N LEU A 132 3.35 0.32 7.41
CA LEU A 132 3.81 -0.66 6.42
C LEU A 132 5.25 -0.39 5.99
N MET A 133 5.59 0.86 5.66
CA MET A 133 6.95 1.24 5.23
C MET A 133 8.00 1.08 6.35
N MET A 134 7.59 0.95 7.61
CA MET A 134 8.49 0.64 8.73
C MET A 134 8.75 -0.87 8.94
N LYS A 135 8.03 -1.75 8.24
CA LYS A 135 8.16 -3.21 8.36
C LYS A 135 9.26 -3.74 7.46
N THR A 136 10.47 -3.90 7.99
CA THR A 136 11.62 -4.39 7.20
C THR A 136 11.56 -5.86 6.82
N ASP A 137 10.69 -6.64 7.46
CA ASP A 137 10.38 -8.03 7.10
C ASP A 137 9.31 -8.14 5.99
N CYS A 138 8.68 -7.02 5.61
CA CYS A 138 7.71 -6.95 4.54
C CYS A 138 8.42 -6.72 3.19
N ASN A 139 8.29 -7.69 2.28
CA ASN A 139 8.98 -7.71 0.98
C ASN A 139 8.55 -6.63 -0.03
N TYR A 140 7.57 -5.79 0.29
CA TYR A 140 7.16 -4.63 -0.50
C TYR A 140 7.21 -3.31 0.29
N ALA A 141 7.61 -3.32 1.57
CA ALA A 141 7.72 -2.09 2.35
C ALA A 141 8.76 -1.13 1.77
N GLU A 142 9.91 -1.66 1.37
CA GLU A 142 10.98 -0.87 0.75
C GLU A 142 10.52 -0.27 -0.59
N ASP A 143 9.74 -1.01 -1.39
CA ASP A 143 9.22 -0.50 -2.67
C ASP A 143 8.29 0.70 -2.48
N PHE A 144 7.42 0.67 -1.46
CA PHE A 144 6.59 1.83 -1.11
C PHE A 144 7.44 3.02 -0.69
N PHE A 145 8.46 2.76 0.13
CA PHE A 145 9.31 3.80 0.66
C PHE A 145 10.21 4.44 -0.42
N ASP A 146 10.78 3.63 -1.30
CA ASP A 146 11.58 4.08 -2.43
C ASP A 146 10.78 4.96 -3.37
N VAL A 147 9.54 4.56 -3.68
CA VAL A 147 8.64 5.37 -4.51
C VAL A 147 8.33 6.71 -3.84
N LEU A 148 8.08 6.73 -2.54
CA LEU A 148 7.81 7.98 -1.82
C LEU A 148 9.02 8.92 -1.83
N ARG A 149 10.22 8.41 -1.52
CA ARG A 149 11.48 9.18 -1.54
C ARG A 149 11.87 9.64 -2.94
N PHE A 150 11.69 8.79 -3.94
CA PHE A 150 11.98 9.13 -5.32
C PHE A 150 11.09 10.29 -5.79
N THR A 151 9.78 10.19 -5.56
CA THR A 151 8.83 11.25 -5.94
C THR A 151 9.10 12.55 -5.18
N ASP A 152 9.46 12.47 -3.90
CA ASP A 152 9.88 13.63 -3.10
C ASP A 152 11.09 14.35 -3.70
N ARG A 153 12.12 13.58 -4.06
CA ARG A 153 13.39 14.10 -4.59
C ARG A 153 13.31 14.58 -6.02
N TYR A 154 12.54 13.89 -6.86
CA TYR A 154 12.49 14.08 -8.31
C TYR A 154 11.14 14.59 -8.82
N GLN A 155 10.29 15.06 -7.89
CA GLN A 155 8.98 15.70 -8.09
C GLN A 155 7.87 14.80 -8.62
N HIS A 156 8.21 13.79 -9.42
CA HIS A 156 7.28 12.86 -10.01
C HIS A 156 7.89 11.50 -10.28
N ILE A 157 7.02 10.52 -10.49
CA ILE A 157 7.38 9.16 -10.89
C ILE A 157 6.43 8.62 -11.96
N ASP A 158 6.95 7.82 -12.89
CA ASP A 158 6.17 6.96 -13.78
C ASP A 158 6.55 5.47 -13.66
N SER A 159 5.90 4.63 -14.46
CA SER A 159 6.15 3.18 -14.42
C SER A 159 7.54 2.76 -14.90
N THR A 160 8.18 3.52 -15.79
CA THR A 160 9.53 3.23 -16.28
C THR A 160 10.54 3.60 -15.20
N GLU A 161 10.36 4.76 -14.58
CA GLU A 161 11.19 5.26 -13.49
C GLU A 161 11.12 4.34 -12.26
N TYR A 162 9.94 3.80 -11.96
CA TYR A 162 9.80 2.75 -10.95
C TYR A 162 10.69 1.52 -11.24
N LEU A 163 10.75 1.07 -12.49
CA LEU A 163 11.58 -0.07 -12.86
C LEU A 163 13.08 0.29 -12.84
N LEU A 164 13.42 1.55 -13.13
CA LEU A 164 14.77 2.05 -12.97
C LEU A 164 15.20 2.06 -11.49
N ILE A 165 14.35 2.48 -10.56
CA ILE A 165 14.59 2.38 -9.10
C ILE A 165 14.98 0.96 -8.72
N GLN A 166 14.19 -0.03 -9.16
CA GLN A 166 14.42 -1.44 -8.86
C GLN A 166 15.78 -1.91 -9.39
N TYR A 167 16.09 -1.57 -10.63
CA TYR A 167 17.38 -1.89 -11.26
C TYR A 167 18.56 -1.28 -10.48
N GLU A 168 18.51 0.02 -10.19
CA GLU A 168 19.62 0.73 -9.53
C GLU A 168 19.82 0.27 -8.08
N ARG A 169 18.73 -0.05 -7.37
CA ARG A 169 18.77 -0.60 -6.02
C ARG A 169 19.44 -1.97 -5.97
N GLU A 170 19.16 -2.85 -6.95
CA GLU A 170 19.84 -4.15 -7.08
C GLU A 170 21.36 -3.98 -7.29
N GLN A 171 21.81 -2.91 -7.95
CA GLN A 171 23.24 -2.65 -8.17
C GLN A 171 23.92 -2.03 -6.94
N ASN A 172 23.23 -1.12 -6.23
CA ASN A 172 23.78 -0.45 -5.07
C ASN A 172 22.69 0.01 -4.08
N HIS A 173 22.35 -0.85 -3.13
CA HIS A 173 21.27 -0.65 -2.18
C HIS A 173 21.32 0.67 -1.36
N ARG A 174 22.52 1.18 -0.99
CA ARG A 174 22.62 2.30 -0.03
C ARG A 174 22.43 3.71 -0.62
N ASP A 175 22.79 3.94 -1.88
CA ASP A 175 22.82 5.29 -2.47
C ASP A 175 22.36 5.29 -3.93
N PHE A 176 21.48 4.34 -4.29
CA PHE A 176 21.00 4.23 -5.67
C PHE A 176 20.26 5.50 -6.12
N LEU A 177 19.47 6.13 -5.24
CA LEU A 177 18.70 7.32 -5.59
C LEU A 177 19.59 8.48 -6.03
N SER A 178 20.73 8.73 -5.37
CA SER A 178 21.64 9.80 -5.80
C SER A 178 22.40 9.41 -7.07
N LYS A 179 22.86 8.15 -7.15
CA LYS A 179 23.67 7.68 -8.29
C LYS A 179 22.90 7.58 -9.60
N MET A 180 21.58 7.35 -9.53
CA MET A 180 20.74 7.25 -10.72
C MET A 180 20.37 8.62 -11.34
N GLN A 181 20.63 9.73 -10.65
CA GLN A 181 20.17 11.07 -11.02
C GLN A 181 20.53 11.45 -12.47
N GLN A 182 21.77 11.21 -12.89
CA GLN A 182 22.20 11.55 -14.25
C GLN A 182 21.41 10.76 -15.31
N ARG A 183 21.22 9.46 -15.10
CA ARG A 183 20.47 8.60 -16.04
C ARG A 183 19.00 8.98 -16.07
N LEU A 184 18.42 9.31 -14.93
CA LEU A 184 17.04 9.78 -14.83
C LEU A 184 16.83 11.05 -15.67
N PHE A 185 17.70 12.05 -15.56
CA PHE A 185 17.56 13.27 -16.35
C PHE A 185 17.80 13.04 -17.83
N GLN A 186 18.80 12.23 -18.20
CA GLN A 186 18.97 11.82 -19.60
C GLN A 186 17.73 11.14 -20.18
N TYR A 187 17.02 10.33 -19.38
CA TYR A 187 15.78 9.70 -19.79
C TYR A 187 14.65 10.72 -19.98
N ARG A 188 14.45 11.61 -19.00
CA ARG A 188 13.43 12.68 -19.04
C ARG A 188 13.66 13.67 -20.18
N ASP A 189 14.92 13.96 -20.49
CA ASP A 189 15.32 14.84 -21.59
C ASP A 189 15.25 14.14 -22.97
N GLY A 190 14.89 12.84 -23.01
CA GLY A 190 14.81 12.05 -24.23
C GLY A 190 16.17 11.68 -24.84
N LEU A 191 17.27 11.91 -24.12
CA LEU A 191 18.63 11.57 -24.57
C LEU A 191 18.88 10.06 -24.55
N ILE A 192 18.17 9.32 -23.68
CA ILE A 192 18.19 7.86 -23.65
C ILE A 192 16.76 7.31 -23.58
N SER A 193 16.53 6.17 -24.21
CA SER A 193 15.36 5.33 -23.94
C SER A 193 15.71 4.25 -22.92
N ILE A 194 14.80 3.91 -22.02
CA ILE A 194 14.94 2.78 -21.09
C ILE A 194 14.03 1.65 -21.57
N ASN A 195 14.62 0.54 -22.02
CA ASN A 195 13.88 -0.65 -22.41
C ASN A 195 13.99 -1.67 -21.27
N VAL A 196 12.84 -2.07 -20.71
CA VAL A 196 12.82 -2.98 -19.57
C VAL A 196 12.57 -4.42 -20.03
N LYS A 197 13.44 -5.33 -19.61
CA LYS A 197 13.22 -6.79 -19.68
C LYS A 197 12.99 -7.30 -18.25
N THR A 198 11.99 -8.12 -18.03
CA THR A 198 11.69 -8.65 -16.70
C THR A 198 12.09 -10.11 -16.56
N LYS A 199 12.88 -10.45 -15.53
CA LYS A 199 13.16 -11.83 -15.14
C LYS A 199 11.94 -12.40 -14.44
N THR A 200 11.14 -13.17 -15.14
CA THR A 200 10.04 -13.92 -14.50
C THR A 200 10.57 -15.14 -13.77
N LYS A 201 10.13 -15.34 -12.52
CA LYS A 201 10.13 -16.68 -11.92
C LYS A 201 9.18 -17.55 -12.75
N ASN A 202 9.63 -18.72 -13.18
CA ASN A 202 8.74 -19.70 -13.79
C ASN A 202 7.60 -19.99 -12.82
N ASP A 203 6.35 -19.74 -13.23
CA ASP A 203 5.23 -20.33 -12.52
C ASP A 203 5.23 -21.85 -12.78
N SER A 204 4.52 -22.62 -11.95
CA SER A 204 4.40 -24.07 -12.09
C SER A 204 3.72 -24.53 -13.39
N ASN A 205 3.29 -23.59 -14.25
CA ASN A 205 2.61 -23.82 -15.53
C ASN A 205 3.40 -23.28 -16.74
N GLY A 206 4.65 -22.85 -16.56
CA GLY A 206 5.49 -22.30 -17.64
C GLY A 206 5.02 -20.97 -18.24
N LYS A 207 4.10 -20.25 -17.60
CA LYS A 207 3.64 -18.92 -18.06
C LYS A 207 4.47 -17.80 -17.42
N THR A 208 5.11 -17.03 -18.29
CA THR A 208 5.90 -15.82 -18.01
C THR A 208 4.99 -14.69 -17.52
N LYS A 209 4.73 -14.57 -16.20
CA LYS A 209 4.00 -13.41 -15.65
C LYS A 209 4.98 -12.42 -15.00
N SER A 210 5.31 -11.38 -15.76
CA SER A 210 5.97 -10.18 -15.22
C SER A 210 4.98 -9.46 -14.30
N VAL A 211 5.28 -9.37 -13.00
CA VAL A 211 4.43 -8.60 -12.08
C VAL A 211 5.09 -7.25 -11.86
N ASN A 212 4.65 -6.24 -12.59
CA ASN A 212 4.92 -4.86 -12.23
C ASN A 212 4.09 -4.53 -10.98
N SER A 213 4.75 -4.30 -9.83
CA SER A 213 4.04 -3.95 -8.59
C SER A 213 3.69 -2.47 -8.47
N PHE A 214 4.20 -1.62 -9.38
CA PHE A 214 3.91 -0.18 -9.40
C PHE A 214 2.42 0.16 -9.31
N PRO A 215 1.50 -0.50 -10.06
CA PRO A 215 0.08 -0.20 -9.98
C PRO A 215 -0.49 -0.30 -8.57
N TYR A 216 0.03 -1.20 -7.74
CA TYR A 216 -0.38 -1.32 -6.33
C TYR A 216 0.22 -0.20 -5.48
N VAL A 217 1.51 0.13 -5.67
CA VAL A 217 2.17 1.20 -4.92
C VAL A 217 1.51 2.55 -5.21
N GLN A 218 1.43 2.96 -6.48
CA GLN A 218 0.79 4.22 -6.88
C GLN A 218 -0.70 4.25 -6.50
N GLY A 219 -1.37 3.10 -6.59
CA GLY A 219 -2.80 3.00 -6.29
C GLY A 219 -3.09 3.26 -4.81
N ASN A 220 -2.26 2.70 -3.92
CA ASN A 220 -2.41 2.92 -2.48
C ASN A 220 -2.02 4.35 -2.07
N PHE A 221 -0.96 4.95 -2.63
CA PHE A 221 -0.65 6.37 -2.37
C PHE A 221 -1.71 7.32 -2.91
N THR A 222 -2.31 7.03 -4.08
CA THR A 222 -3.41 7.82 -4.62
C THR A 222 -4.64 7.73 -3.71
N LYS A 223 -4.97 6.53 -3.22
CA LYS A 223 -6.09 6.32 -2.28
C LYS A 223 -5.87 6.94 -0.89
N ALA A 224 -4.62 7.13 -0.49
CA ALA A 224 -4.25 7.85 0.73
C ALA A 224 -4.22 9.38 0.54
N GLY A 225 -4.59 9.89 -0.63
CA GLY A 225 -4.53 11.32 -0.95
C GLY A 225 -3.11 11.89 -1.11
N VAL A 226 -2.11 11.01 -1.11
CA VAL A 226 -0.68 11.38 -1.16
C VAL A 226 -0.23 11.66 -2.58
N PHE A 227 -0.69 10.86 -3.55
CA PHE A 227 -0.34 11.07 -4.96
C PHE A 227 -1.48 11.65 -5.77
N VAL A 228 -1.13 12.56 -6.69
CA VAL A 228 -2.01 13.08 -7.73
C VAL A 228 -1.42 12.70 -9.10
N LYS A 229 -2.29 12.25 -10.00
CA LYS A 229 -1.90 11.81 -11.34
C LYS A 229 -2.15 12.92 -12.37
N ASN A 230 -1.17 13.19 -13.24
CA ASN A 230 -1.37 14.09 -14.38
C ASN A 230 -1.88 13.35 -15.63
N LYS A 231 -2.04 14.09 -16.74
CA LYS A 231 -2.51 13.55 -18.02
C LYS A 231 -1.52 12.57 -18.67
N ASP A 232 -0.23 12.72 -18.38
CA ASP A 232 0.86 11.92 -18.94
C ASP A 232 1.15 10.64 -18.13
N ASN A 233 0.24 10.27 -17.21
CA ASN A 233 0.39 9.14 -16.30
C ASN A 233 1.57 9.23 -15.32
N GLN A 234 2.02 10.45 -15.04
CA GLN A 234 3.01 10.73 -14.00
C GLN A 234 2.31 11.01 -12.67
N PHE A 235 2.93 10.61 -11.57
CA PHE A 235 2.41 10.76 -10.21
C PHE A 235 3.27 11.73 -9.41
N PHE A 236 2.63 12.69 -8.76
CA PHE A 236 3.25 13.77 -7.98
C PHE A 236 2.76 13.69 -6.54
N ILE A 237 3.55 14.18 -5.59
CA ILE A 237 3.05 14.39 -4.23
C ILE A 237 1.97 15.47 -4.26
N ASN A 238 0.87 15.22 -3.56
CA ASN A 238 -0.15 16.22 -3.29
C ASN A 238 0.43 17.28 -2.35
N GLU A 239 0.65 18.49 -2.87
CA GLU A 239 1.28 19.58 -2.10
C GLU A 239 0.52 19.92 -0.81
N LYS A 240 -0.80 19.67 -0.74
CA LYS A 240 -1.58 19.83 0.50
C LYS A 240 -1.13 18.88 1.62
N ARG A 241 -0.46 17.77 1.27
CA ARG A 241 0.03 16.73 2.18
C ARG A 241 1.56 16.77 2.36
N ARG A 242 2.27 17.74 1.75
CA ARG A 242 3.74 17.76 1.69
C ARG A 242 4.41 17.65 3.06
N THR A 243 3.96 18.46 4.02
CA THR A 243 4.52 18.45 5.39
C THR A 243 4.38 17.10 6.07
N GLU A 244 3.26 16.41 5.89
CA GLU A 244 3.02 15.08 6.44
C GLU A 244 3.93 14.04 5.78
N VAL A 245 4.10 14.13 4.45
CA VAL A 245 5.00 13.26 3.68
C VAL A 245 6.45 13.44 4.10
N ASP A 246 6.95 14.68 4.18
CA ASP A 246 8.32 14.98 4.59
C ASP A 246 8.62 14.43 6.01
N SER A 247 7.64 14.57 6.92
CA SER A 247 7.75 14.02 8.27
C SER A 247 7.79 12.49 8.26
N ALA A 248 6.95 11.84 7.46
CA ALA A 248 6.92 10.40 7.32
C ALA A 248 8.25 9.88 6.75
N ILE A 249 8.79 10.52 5.71
CA ILE A 249 10.08 10.14 5.11
C ILE A 249 11.17 10.17 6.17
N LYS A 250 11.32 11.27 6.92
CA LYS A 250 12.36 11.40 7.97
C LYS A 250 12.27 10.30 9.03
N GLU A 251 11.05 10.01 9.49
CA GLU A 251 10.82 9.00 10.53
C GLU A 251 11.13 7.58 10.03
N ILE A 252 10.71 7.27 8.80
CA ILE A 252 11.01 5.98 8.17
C ILE A 252 12.51 5.87 7.90
N GLU A 253 13.17 6.91 7.37
CA GLU A 253 14.64 6.89 7.13
C GLU A 253 15.42 6.60 8.40
N ALA A 254 15.08 7.25 9.51
CA ALA A 254 15.71 6.99 10.80
C ALA A 254 15.55 5.52 11.21
N ARG A 255 14.37 4.92 11.01
CA ARG A 255 14.13 3.51 11.29
C ARG A 255 15.00 2.58 10.43
N TRP A 256 15.06 2.82 9.12
CA TRP A 256 15.87 2.00 8.21
C TRP A 256 17.37 2.12 8.48
N GLN A 257 17.86 3.30 8.89
CA GLN A 257 19.25 3.49 9.29
C GLN A 257 19.62 2.70 10.56
N THR A 258 18.74 2.68 11.57
CA THR A 258 19.01 1.93 12.81
C THR A 258 19.13 0.42 12.61
N LEU A 259 18.56 -0.13 11.54
CA LEU A 259 18.59 -1.57 11.25
C LEU A 259 19.77 -1.98 10.35
N ALA A 260 20.46 -1.01 9.74
CA ALA A 260 21.63 -1.24 8.88
C ALA A 260 22.98 -1.16 9.63
N MET A 261 22.94 -0.83 10.92
CA MET A 261 24.07 -0.86 11.87
C MET A 261 24.08 -2.17 12.64
#